data_AF-A0A7C6TFN3-F1
#
_entry.id   AF-A0A7C6TFN3-F1
#
_cell.length_a   1.000
_cell.length_b   1.000
_cell.length_c   1.000
_cell.angle_alpha   90.00
_cell.angle_beta   90.00
_cell.angle_gamma   90.00
#
_symmetry.space_group_name_H-M   'P 1'
#
loop_
_entity.id
_entity.type
_entity.pdbx_description
1 polymer ?
#
loop_
_entity_poly.entity_id
_entity_poly.type
_entity_poly.pdbx_seq_one_letter_code
_entity_poly.pdbx_strand_id
1 'polypeptide(L)' 'MARLTAWAAERGHTLAELAIAWVLAEPAVSTVLTGASSPEQIAANARAAAWALTAEEIGEVRAMMHDGADD' A
#
# COMPACT_ATOMS: atom_id res chain seq x y z
N MET A 1 3.66 9.88 7.46
CA MET A 1 3.99 8.43 7.49
C MET A 1 3.31 7.66 8.63
N ALA A 2 3.40 8.07 9.91
CA ALA A 2 2.81 7.34 11.03
C ALA A 2 1.30 7.05 10.90
N ARG A 3 0.53 7.99 10.32
CA ARG A 3 -0.90 7.83 10.06
C ARG A 3 -1.21 6.70 9.07
N LEU A 4 -0.46 6.60 7.97
CA LEU A 4 -0.59 5.52 6.99
C LEU A 4 -0.24 4.17 7.62
N THR A 5 0.80 4.12 8.45
CA THR A 5 1.17 2.91 9.18
C THR A 5 0.05 2.43 10.10
N ALA A 6 -0.56 3.34 10.86
CA ALA A 6 -1.67 3.00 11.75
C ALA A 6 -2.89 2.50 10.97
N TRP A 7 -3.25 3.21 9.89
CA TRP A 7 -4.37 2.85 9.03
C TRP A 7 -4.21 1.47 8.37
N ALA A 8 -2.99 1.14 7.91
CA ALA A 8 -2.69 -0.18 7.36
C ALA A 8 -2.77 -1.27 8.45
N ALA A 9 -2.22 -0.99 9.64
CA ALA A 9 -2.22 -1.93 10.75
C ALA A 9 -3.63 -2.27 11.23
N GLU A 10 -4.55 -1.30 11.25
CA GLU A 10 -5.98 -1.52 11.55
C GLU A 10 -6.66 -2.50 10.60
N ARG A 11 -6.12 -2.64 9.37
CA ARG A 11 -6.59 -3.57 8.33
C ARG A 11 -5.75 -4.85 8.27
N GLY A 12 -4.84 -5.06 9.23
CA GLY A 12 -4.00 -6.25 9.31
C GLY A 12 -2.83 -6.27 8.33
N HIS A 13 -2.45 -5.11 7.80
CA HIS A 13 -1.38 -4.98 6.81
C HIS A 13 -0.27 -4.05 7.28
N THR A 14 0.93 -4.25 6.70
CA THR A 14 2.07 -3.37 6.92
C THR A 14 2.03 -2.17 5.97
N LEU A 15 2.80 -1.11 6.28
CA LEU A 15 2.96 0.03 5.38
C LEU A 15 3.56 -0.38 4.01
N ALA A 16 4.44 -1.39 3.99
CA ALA A 16 5.02 -1.89 2.76
C ALA A 16 3.97 -2.59 1.89
N GLU A 17 3.08 -3.38 2.50
CA GLU A 17 1.96 -4.02 1.80
C GLU A 17 0.98 -2.96 1.26
N LEU A 18 0.72 -1.90 2.03
CA LEU A 18 -0.10 -0.76 1.58
C LEU A 18 0.52 -0.09 0.35
N ALA A 19 1.83 0.14 0.34
CA ALA A 19 2.50 0.77 -0.81
C ALA A 19 2.34 -0.05 -2.10
N ILE A 20 2.43 -1.38 -2.01
CA ILE A 20 2.24 -2.26 -3.18
C ILE A 20 0.76 -2.23 -3.63
N ALA A 21 -0.18 -2.38 -2.69
CA ALA A 21 -1.61 -2.35 -2.98
C ALA A 21 -2.06 -1.01 -3.58
N TRP A 22 -1.51 0.11 -3.07
CA TRP A 22 -1.75 1.45 -3.58
C TRP A 22 -1.35 1.61 -5.05
N VAL A 23 -0.15 1.16 -5.41
CA VAL A 23 0.33 1.26 -6.80
C VAL A 23 -0.49 0.35 -7.72
N LEU A 24 -0.90 -0.84 -7.25
CA LEU A 24 -1.79 -1.74 -8.00
C LEU A 24 -3.22 -1.23 -8.15
N ALA A 25 -3.68 -0.34 -7.27
CA ALA A 25 -5.00 0.25 -7.34
C ALA A 25 -5.14 1.29 -8.46
N GLU A 26 -4.03 1.80 -9.02
CA GLU A 26 -4.04 2.75 -10.12
C GLU A 26 -4.35 2.06 -11.45
N PRO A 27 -5.46 2.39 -12.15
CA PRO A 27 -5.88 1.68 -13.37
C PRO A 27 -4.86 1.72 -14.52
N ALA A 28 -3.96 2.71 -14.52
CA ALA A 28 -2.90 2.84 -15.51
C ALA A 28 -1.72 1.90 -15.27
N VAL A 29 -1.64 1.26 -14.11
CA VAL A 29 -0.56 0.35 -13.72
C VAL A 29 -0.95 -1.09 -14.07
N SER A 30 -0.22 -1.71 -15.00
CA SER A 30 -0.47 -3.11 -15.37
C SER A 30 0.25 -4.12 -14.46
N THR A 31 1.38 -3.72 -13.86
CA THR A 31 2.19 -4.59 -13.01
C THR A 31 3.05 -3.78 -12.05
N VAL A 32 3.37 -4.36 -10.89
CA VAL A 32 4.27 -3.79 -9.89
C VAL A 32 5.48 -4.70 -9.75
N LEU A 33 6.66 -4.15 -10.02
CA LEU A 33 7.94 -4.85 -9.87
C LEU A 33 8.60 -4.46 -8.53
N THR A 34 8.50 -5.34 -7.54
CA THR A 34 9.12 -5.14 -6.23
C THR A 34 10.46 -5.87 -6.10
N GLY A 35 11.44 -5.25 -5.45
CA GLY A 35 12.62 -5.96 -4.96
C GLY A 35 12.31 -6.84 -3.74
N ALA A 36 13.12 -7.87 -3.53
CA ALA A 36 13.13 -8.69 -2.32
C ALA A 36 14.55 -9.19 -2.06
N SER A 37 15.00 -9.13 -0.81
CA SER A 37 16.28 -9.66 -0.34
C SER A 37 16.14 -10.99 0.42
N SER A 38 14.91 -11.46 0.65
CA SER A 38 14.64 -12.75 1.29
C SER A 38 13.37 -13.42 0.75
N PRO A 39 13.21 -14.74 0.90
CA PRO A 39 12.00 -15.46 0.53
C PRO A 39 10.74 -14.96 1.24
N GLU A 40 10.86 -14.54 2.50
CA GLU A 40 9.74 -14.02 3.29
C GLU A 40 9.21 -12.70 2.70
N GLN A 41 10.10 -11.85 2.17
CA GLN A 41 9.69 -10.64 1.46
C GLN A 41 8.96 -10.95 0.16
N ILE A 42 9.38 -11.99 -0.59
CA ILE A 42 8.65 -12.43 -1.79
C ILE A 42 7.22 -12.82 -1.41
N ALA A 43 7.06 -13.60 -0.34
CA ALA A 43 5.73 -13.99 0.15
C ALA A 43 4.91 -12.79 0.64
N ALA A 44 5.52 -11.82 1.32
CA ALA A 44 4.85 -10.60 1.75
C ALA A 44 4.39 -9.75 0.56
N ASN A 45 5.26 -9.53 -0.44
CA ASN A 45 4.92 -8.78 -1.65
C ASN A 45 3.78 -9.45 -2.42
N ALA A 46 3.78 -10.78 -2.51
CA ALA A 46 2.71 -11.54 -3.16
C ALA A 46 1.38 -11.42 -2.41
N ARG A 47 1.38 -11.45 -1.07
CA ARG A 47 0.17 -11.21 -0.27
C ARG A 47 -0.36 -9.79 -0.44
N ALA A 48 0.53 -8.79 -0.50
CA ALA A 48 0.15 -7.41 -0.74
C ALA A 48 -0.62 -7.23 -2.05
N ALA A 49 -0.22 -7.97 -3.10
CA ALA A 49 -0.90 -7.92 -4.40
C ALA A 49 -2.33 -8.47 -4.38
N ALA A 50 -2.71 -9.25 -3.35
CA ALA A 50 -4.07 -9.72 -3.16
C ALA A 50 -4.95 -8.71 -2.39
N TRP A 51 -4.36 -7.65 -1.82
CA TRP A 51 -5.10 -6.61 -1.13
C TRP A 51 -5.64 -5.59 -2.13
N ALA A 52 -6.90 -5.79 -2.54
CA ALA A 52 -7.60 -4.84 -3.40
C ALA A 52 -8.20 -3.71 -2.56
N LEU A 53 -7.63 -2.51 -2.68
CA LEU A 53 -8.18 -1.31 -2.03
C LEU A 53 -9.52 -0.92 -2.67
N THR A 54 -10.49 -0.58 -1.82
CA THR A 54 -11.75 0.00 -2.26
C THR A 54 -11.60 1.46 -2.69
N ALA A 55 -12.55 1.99 -3.45
CA ALA A 55 -12.54 3.39 -3.86
C ALA A 55 -12.54 4.36 -2.67
N GLU A 56 -13.21 4.00 -1.57
CA GLU A 56 -13.23 4.76 -0.32
C GLU A 56 -11.83 4.77 0.32
N GLU A 57 -11.21 3.60 0.48
CA GLU A 57 -9.87 3.46 1.05
C GLU A 57 -8.80 4.20 0.22
N ILE A 58 -8.92 4.16 -1.11
CA ILE A 58 -8.06 4.96 -1.99
C ILE A 58 -8.22 6.45 -1.69
N GLY A 59 -9.46 6.92 -1.48
CA GLY A 59 -9.75 8.30 -1.09
C GLY A 59 -9.13 8.67 0.25
N GLU A 60 -9.25 7.80 1.25
CA GLU A 60 -8.65 7.98 2.59
C GLU A 60 -7.12 8.08 2.49
N VAL A 61 -6.47 7.13 1.80
CA VAL A 61 -5.01 7.12 1.62
C VAL A 61 -4.54 8.35 0.86
N ARG A 62 -5.25 8.76 -0.20
CA ARG A 62 -4.94 9.99 -0.96
C ARG A 62 -4.98 11.23 -0.07
N ALA A 63 -6.00 11.37 0.76
CA ALA A 63 -6.13 12.49 1.68
C ALA A 63 -4.96 12.52 2.68
N MET A 64 -4.57 11.36 3.22
CA MET A 64 -3.44 11.23 4.14
C MET A 64 -2.08 11.56 3.50
N MET A 65 -1.93 11.33 2.19
CA MET A 65 -0.70 11.68 1.46
C MET A 65 -0.61 13.18 1.18
N HIS A 66 -1.74 13.85 0.90
CA HIS A 66 -1.76 15.29 0.62
C HIS A 66 -1.51 16.13 1.90
N ASP A 67 -2.06 15.72 3.05
CA ASP A 67 -1.83 16.39 4.34
C ASP A 67 -0.35 16.40 4.78
N GLY A 68 0.47 15.48 4.25
CA GLY A 68 1.88 15.35 4.62
C GLY A 68 2.86 16.02 3.65
N ALA A 69 2.39 16.73 2.63
CA ALA A 69 3.22 17.39 1.62
C ALA A 69 3.49 18.88 1.92
N ASP A 70 2.88 19.42 2.99
CA ASP A 70 3.03 20.81 3.44
C ASP A 70 4.06 20.99 4.58
N ASP A 71 4.87 19.97 4.89
CA ASP A 71 5.99 20.00 5.85
C ASP A 71 7.36 19.82 5.17
#